data_AF-A0A944L4L5-F1
#
_entry.id   AF-A0A944L4L5-F1
#
_cell.length_a   1.000
_cell.length_b   1.000
_cell.length_c   1.000
_cell.angle_alpha   90.00
_cell.angle_beta   90.00
_cell.angle_gamma   90.00
#
_symmetry.space_group_name_H-M   'P 1'
#
loop_
_entity.id
_entity.type
_entity.pdbx_description
1 polymer ?
#
loop_
_entity_poly.entity_id
_entity_poly.type
_entity_poly.pdbx_seq_one_letter_code
_entity_poly.pdbx_strand_id
1 'polypeptide(L)'
;MTSRSGLGQAAPYLDDQVIEAALAIRVAERSTPGRYKPVLAEAMRGIVPDDVLRRQTKGEYSTDFHVSLRHNRAALVELFDGSRLARAGLIDDAAVRASLLGVHPTPEGLRSLSSSLGSEIWLRARPARTRPPSIAITEGAT
;
A
#
# COMPACT_ATOMS: atom_id res chain seq x y z
N MET A 1 10.72 -15.27 -4.17
CA MET A 1 12.17 -15.32 -3.89
C MET A 1 12.60 -16.66 -3.32
N THR A 2 11.88 -17.25 -2.35
CA THR A 2 12.18 -18.57 -1.77
C THR A 2 12.03 -19.76 -2.74
N SER A 3 11.03 -19.72 -3.65
CA SER A 3 10.82 -20.76 -4.65
C SER A 3 11.98 -20.95 -5.64
N ARG A 4 12.72 -19.88 -5.95
CA ARG A 4 13.94 -19.94 -6.78
C ARG A 4 15.10 -20.68 -6.10
N SER A 5 15.03 -20.85 -4.79
CA SER A 5 16.00 -21.60 -3.98
C SER A 5 15.50 -23.01 -3.65
N GLY A 6 14.41 -23.47 -4.26
CA GLY A 6 13.83 -24.80 -4.01
C GLY A 6 13.09 -24.95 -2.67
N LEU A 7 12.92 -23.85 -1.92
CA LEU A 7 12.19 -23.86 -0.65
C LEU A 7 10.71 -23.57 -0.89
N GLY A 8 9.85 -24.51 -0.50
CA GLY A 8 8.41 -24.34 -0.52
C GLY A 8 7.99 -23.19 0.39
N GLN A 9 7.15 -22.29 -0.12
CA GLN A 9 6.55 -21.23 0.68
C GLN A 9 5.17 -21.68 1.13
N ALA A 10 4.95 -21.74 2.43
CA ALA A 10 3.62 -21.91 3.01
C ALA A 10 3.09 -20.57 3.51
N ALA A 11 1.77 -20.36 3.38
CA ALA A 11 1.08 -19.20 3.92
C ALA A 11 -0.15 -19.64 4.73
N PRO A 12 0.02 -20.21 5.94
CA PRO A 12 -1.09 -20.82 6.70
C PRO A 12 -2.24 -19.87 7.03
N TYR A 13 -1.98 -18.57 7.18
CA TYR A 13 -3.01 -17.56 7.41
C TYR A 13 -3.83 -17.19 6.16
N LEU A 14 -3.47 -17.74 5.00
CA LEU A 14 -4.22 -17.63 3.75
C LEU A 14 -5.00 -18.90 3.42
N ASP A 15 -5.02 -19.88 4.31
CA ASP A 15 -5.89 -21.05 4.18
C ASP A 15 -7.37 -20.64 4.31
N ASP A 16 -8.23 -21.20 3.46
CA ASP A 16 -9.65 -20.85 3.40
C ASP A 16 -10.34 -21.08 4.74
N GLN A 17 -10.00 -22.14 5.48
CA GLN A 17 -10.64 -22.41 6.78
C GLN A 17 -10.24 -21.37 7.83
N VAL A 18 -8.99 -20.91 7.78
CA VAL A 18 -8.50 -19.85 8.68
C VAL A 18 -9.17 -18.52 8.35
N ILE A 19 -9.32 -18.20 7.06
CA ILE A 19 -10.02 -17.01 6.59
C ILE A 19 -11.48 -17.04 7.03
N GLU A 20 -12.19 -18.13 6.75
CA GLU A 20 -13.61 -18.28 7.12
C GLU A 20 -13.82 -18.17 8.63
N ALA A 21 -12.98 -18.84 9.44
CA ALA A 21 -13.02 -18.72 10.89
C ALA A 21 -12.78 -17.27 11.35
N ALA A 22 -11.82 -16.57 10.75
CA ALA A 22 -11.60 -15.16 11.04
C ALA A 22 -12.79 -14.29 10.60
N LEU A 23 -13.41 -14.61 9.46
CA LEU A 23 -14.56 -13.90 8.87
C LEU A 23 -15.90 -14.20 9.56
N ALA A 24 -15.99 -15.22 10.42
CA ALA A 24 -17.17 -15.50 11.23
C ALA A 24 -17.25 -14.64 12.52
N ILE A 25 -16.15 -14.07 12.98
CA ILE A 25 -16.08 -13.35 14.27
C ILE A 25 -16.71 -11.96 14.16
N ARG A 26 -17.36 -11.41 15.19
CA ARG A 26 -17.91 -10.04 15.11
C ARG A 26 -16.80 -9.01 14.92
N VAL A 27 -16.98 -8.01 14.05
CA VAL A 27 -15.96 -6.99 13.75
C VAL A 27 -15.44 -6.29 15.01
N ALA A 28 -16.34 -5.98 15.95
CA ALA A 28 -16.01 -5.38 17.24
C ALA A 28 -15.08 -6.26 18.11
N GLU A 29 -15.09 -7.58 17.91
CA GLU A 29 -14.22 -8.52 18.63
C GLU A 29 -12.88 -8.71 17.90
N ARG A 30 -12.83 -8.47 16.58
CA ARG A 30 -11.59 -8.59 15.78
C ARG A 30 -10.63 -7.43 15.96
N SER A 31 -11.13 -6.25 16.32
CA SER A 31 -10.34 -5.01 16.43
C SER A 31 -10.74 -4.24 17.68
N THR A 32 -9.78 -4.03 18.59
CA THR A 32 -9.98 -3.25 19.81
C THR A 32 -8.88 -2.19 19.90
N PRO A 33 -9.20 -0.91 20.18
CA PRO A 33 -8.19 0.12 20.37
C PRO A 33 -7.14 -0.31 21.40
N GLY A 34 -5.86 -0.15 21.07
CA GLY A 34 -4.74 -0.52 21.95
C GLY A 34 -4.43 -2.03 22.04
N ARG A 35 -5.21 -2.92 21.40
CA ARG A 35 -4.89 -4.36 21.32
C ARG A 35 -4.62 -4.76 19.87
N TYR A 36 -3.40 -5.20 19.60
CA TYR A 36 -3.02 -5.69 18.29
C TYR A 36 -3.50 -7.13 18.10
N LYS A 37 -4.37 -7.37 17.10
CA LYS A 37 -4.91 -8.69 16.72
C LYS A 37 -5.45 -9.52 17.91
N PRO A 38 -6.45 -9.01 18.66
CA PRO A 38 -6.91 -9.61 19.92
C PRO A 38 -7.36 -11.08 19.78
N VAL A 39 -8.05 -11.42 18.69
CA VAL A 39 -8.49 -12.79 18.40
C VAL A 39 -7.32 -13.75 18.19
N LEU A 40 -6.32 -13.33 17.41
CA LEU A 40 -5.14 -14.17 17.16
C LEU A 40 -4.32 -14.33 18.45
N ALA A 41 -4.19 -13.26 19.24
CA ALA A 41 -3.54 -13.33 20.53
C ALA A 41 -4.25 -14.31 21.48
N GLU A 42 -5.58 -14.36 21.44
CA GLU A 42 -6.37 -15.34 22.17
C GLU A 42 -6.09 -16.77 21.72
N ALA A 43 -6.20 -17.01 20.41
CA ALA A 43 -6.01 -18.33 19.82
C ALA A 43 -4.61 -18.91 20.07
N MET A 44 -3.61 -18.06 20.30
CA MET A 44 -2.22 -18.44 20.53
C MET A 44 -1.83 -18.57 22.01
N ARG A 45 -2.74 -18.30 22.97
CA ARG A 45 -2.45 -18.50 24.40
C ARG A 45 -2.05 -19.94 24.69
N GLY A 46 -0.99 -20.12 25.47
CA GLY A 46 -0.46 -21.45 25.80
C GLY A 46 0.32 -22.14 24.67
N ILE A 47 0.33 -21.58 23.45
CA ILE A 47 1.15 -22.06 22.33
C ILE A 47 2.45 -21.26 22.26
N VAL A 48 2.37 -19.94 22.46
CA VAL A 48 3.53 -19.03 22.48
C VAL A 48 3.72 -18.40 23.87
N PRO A 49 4.94 -17.98 24.21
CA PRO A 49 5.20 -17.22 25.43
C PRO A 49 4.33 -15.96 25.57
N ASP A 50 3.89 -15.66 26.80
CA ASP A 50 2.97 -14.55 27.09
C ASP A 50 3.55 -13.16 26.78
N ASP A 51 4.87 -13.00 26.78
CA ASP A 51 5.55 -11.77 26.37
C ASP A 51 5.37 -11.46 24.87
N VAL A 52 5.32 -12.49 24.01
CA VAL A 52 5.01 -12.34 22.58
C VAL A 52 3.59 -11.83 22.37
N LEU A 53 2.64 -12.30 23.19
CA LEU A 53 1.22 -11.90 23.12
C LEU A 53 0.96 -10.49 23.67
N ARG A 54 1.80 -10.04 24.60
CA ARG A 54 1.71 -8.69 25.21
C ARG A 54 2.40 -7.61 24.39
N ARG A 55 3.11 -7.98 23.32
CA ARG A 55 3.75 -7.02 22.43
C ARG A 55 2.71 -6.18 21.70
N GLN A 56 2.59 -4.92 22.09
CA GLN A 56 1.64 -3.96 21.51
C GLN A 56 2.15 -3.27 20.24
N THR A 57 3.47 -3.26 20.03
CA THR A 57 4.09 -2.59 18.89
C THR A 57 4.34 -3.58 17.75
N LYS A 58 3.67 -3.36 16.62
CA LYS A 58 4.11 -3.93 15.35
C LYS A 58 5.53 -3.44 15.08
N GLY A 59 6.37 -4.25 14.46
CA GLY A 59 7.71 -3.82 14.06
C GLY A 59 7.54 -2.55 13.24
N GLU A 60 8.08 -1.45 13.76
CA GLU A 60 7.91 -0.16 13.13
C GLU A 60 8.88 -0.14 11.93
N TYR A 61 8.34 -0.40 10.74
CA TYR A 61 9.08 -0.34 9.48
C TYR A 61 9.45 1.10 9.07
N SER A 62 9.33 2.08 10.00
CA SER A 62 9.68 3.47 9.75
C SER A 62 11.15 3.60 9.37
N THR A 63 12.05 2.82 9.99
CA THR A 63 13.48 2.84 9.69
C THR A 63 13.75 2.47 8.24
N ASP A 64 13.26 1.32 7.77
CA ASP A 64 13.43 0.88 6.38
C ASP A 64 12.82 1.87 5.41
N PHE A 65 11.69 2.47 5.79
CA PHE A 65 11.01 3.50 5.02
C PHE A 65 11.83 4.79 4.90
N HIS A 66 12.37 5.32 6.00
CA HIS A 66 13.21 6.52 5.99
C HIS A 66 14.51 6.29 5.23
N VAL A 67 15.14 5.12 5.40
CA VAL A 67 16.33 4.73 4.64
C VAL A 67 16.01 4.69 3.15
N SER A 68 14.92 4.03 2.77
CA SER A 68 14.50 3.90 1.37
C SER A 68 14.12 5.25 0.76
N LEU A 69 13.39 6.10 1.49
CA LEU A 69 13.02 7.44 1.03
C LEU A 69 14.26 8.30 0.82
N ARG A 70 15.21 8.27 1.77
CA ARG A 70 16.46 9.03 1.65
C ARG A 70 17.28 8.55 0.44
N HIS A 71 17.39 7.24 0.25
CA HIS A 71 18.15 6.65 -0.84
C HIS A 71 17.53 6.94 -2.22
N ASN A 72 16.20 6.86 -2.34
CA ASN A 72 15.48 6.99 -3.62
C ASN A 72 14.93 8.39 -3.87
N ARG A 73 15.23 9.39 -3.02
CA ARG A 73 14.60 10.72 -3.06
C ARG A 73 14.70 11.38 -4.43
N ALA A 74 15.88 11.35 -5.05
CA ALA A 74 16.10 11.96 -6.37
C ALA A 74 15.24 11.27 -7.44
N ALA A 75 15.27 9.93 -7.48
CA ALA A 75 14.48 9.15 -8.43
C ALA A 75 12.97 9.33 -8.23
N LEU A 76 12.50 9.48 -6.98
CA LEU A 76 11.09 9.76 -6.69
C LEU A 76 10.69 11.16 -7.18
N VAL A 77 11.53 12.18 -6.96
CA VAL A 77 11.28 13.53 -7.48
C VAL A 77 11.22 13.52 -9.01
N GLU A 78 12.16 12.85 -9.66
CA GLU A 78 12.17 12.70 -11.12
C GLU A 78 10.95 11.92 -11.64
N LEU A 79 10.52 10.88 -10.92
CA LEU A 79 9.35 10.09 -11.31
C LEU A 79 8.06 10.92 -11.27
N PHE A 80 7.93 11.83 -10.31
CA PHE A 80 6.75 12.71 -10.22
C PHE A 80 6.91 13.98 -11.07
N ASP A 81 8.09 14.28 -11.60
CA ASP A 81 8.26 15.34 -12.58
C ASP A 81 7.48 15.00 -13.87
N GLY A 82 6.64 15.94 -14.31
CA GLY A 82 5.70 15.72 -15.41
C GLY A 82 4.67 14.60 -15.18
N SER A 83 4.24 14.40 -13.92
CA SER A 83 3.33 13.32 -13.51
C SER A 83 2.10 13.17 -14.42
N ARG A 84 1.76 11.92 -14.75
CA ARG A 84 0.50 11.59 -15.42
C ARG A 84 -0.70 11.79 -14.48
N LEU A 85 -0.52 11.56 -13.18
CA LEU A 85 -1.54 11.81 -12.16
C LEU A 85 -1.84 13.30 -11.98
N ALA A 86 -0.82 14.16 -11.97
CA ALA A 86 -1.02 15.60 -11.85
C ALA A 86 -1.75 16.18 -13.06
N ARG A 87 -1.39 15.74 -14.27
CA ARG A 87 -2.12 16.09 -15.50
C ARG A 87 -3.58 15.62 -15.48
N ALA A 88 -3.89 14.56 -14.74
CA ALA A 88 -5.25 14.08 -14.54
C ALA A 88 -5.99 14.79 -13.38
N GLY A 89 -5.35 15.73 -12.68
CA GLY A 89 -5.91 16.45 -11.54
C GLY A 89 -6.04 15.61 -10.27
N LEU A 90 -5.34 14.47 -10.17
CA LEU A 90 -5.44 13.54 -9.05
C LEU A 90 -4.45 13.86 -7.92
N ILE A 91 -3.38 14.58 -8.22
CA ILE A 91 -2.38 15.04 -7.25
C ILE A 91 -1.93 16.47 -7.60
N ASP A 92 -1.32 17.14 -6.62
CA ASP A 92 -0.60 18.40 -6.78
C ASP A 92 0.91 18.12 -6.82
N ASP A 93 1.58 18.47 -7.92
CA ASP A 93 3.02 18.25 -8.11
C ASP A 93 3.87 19.01 -7.09
N ALA A 94 3.49 20.24 -6.75
CA ALA A 94 4.21 21.04 -5.77
C ALA A 94 4.06 20.44 -4.36
N ALA A 95 2.86 19.96 -4.01
CA ALA A 95 2.62 19.29 -2.75
C ALA A 95 3.38 17.96 -2.64
N VAL A 96 3.41 17.16 -3.71
CA VAL A 96 4.18 15.91 -3.75
C VAL A 96 5.67 16.20 -3.65
N ARG A 97 6.20 17.18 -4.38
CA ARG A 97 7.60 17.59 -4.29
C ARG A 97 7.97 18.07 -2.89
N ALA A 98 7.14 18.92 -2.29
CA ALA A 98 7.33 19.38 -0.91
C ALA A 98 7.32 18.21 0.08
N SER A 99 6.41 17.25 -0.09
CA SER A 99 6.36 16.04 0.73
C SER A 99 7.62 15.18 0.55
N LEU A 100 8.08 14.93 -0.67
CA LEU A 100 9.29 14.14 -0.91
C LEU A 100 10.56 14.80 -0.36
N LEU A 101 10.63 16.14 -0.41
CA LEU A 101 11.79 16.91 0.07
C LEU A 101 11.71 17.24 1.57
N GLY A 102 10.53 17.14 2.17
CA GLY A 102 10.29 17.43 3.57
C GLY A 102 10.98 16.46 4.54
N VAL A 103 10.92 16.85 5.82
CA VAL A 103 11.32 16.03 6.96
C VAL A 103 10.06 15.37 7.52
N HIS A 104 10.12 14.05 7.71
CA HIS A 104 9.01 13.26 8.21
C HIS A 104 9.40 12.70 9.58
N PRO A 105 8.95 13.32 10.68
CA PRO A 105 9.19 12.80 12.03
C PRO A 105 8.41 11.51 12.29
N THR A 106 7.36 11.26 11.51
CA THR A 106 6.60 10.01 11.55
C THR A 106 6.22 9.56 10.12
N PRO A 107 5.97 8.26 9.87
CA PRO A 107 5.69 7.74 8.52
C PRO A 107 4.33 8.19 7.95
N GLU A 108 3.43 8.70 8.79
CA GLU A 108 2.06 9.04 8.41
C GLU A 108 1.96 10.09 7.31
N GLY A 109 2.87 11.07 7.29
CA GLY A 109 2.89 12.14 6.29
C GLY A 109 3.07 11.66 4.84
N LEU A 110 3.51 10.42 4.65
CA LEU A 110 3.76 9.82 3.34
C LEU A 110 2.93 8.58 3.08
N ARG A 111 1.93 8.26 3.91
CA ARG A 111 1.13 7.04 3.73
C ARG A 111 0.42 7.01 2.36
N SER A 112 0.04 8.19 1.85
CA SER A 112 -0.57 8.34 0.52
C SER A 112 0.45 8.20 -0.63
N LEU A 113 1.75 8.36 -0.37
CA LEU A 113 2.80 8.25 -1.40
C LEU A 113 2.79 6.87 -2.05
N SER A 114 2.58 5.80 -1.28
CA SER A 114 2.57 4.43 -1.83
C SER A 114 1.48 4.23 -2.89
N SER A 115 0.28 4.76 -2.66
CA SER A 115 -0.83 4.68 -3.61
C SER A 115 -0.58 5.54 -4.86
N SER A 116 -0.05 6.77 -4.68
CA SER A 116 0.32 7.65 -5.80
C SER A 116 1.46 7.05 -6.63
N LEU A 117 2.48 6.48 -5.98
CA LEU A 117 3.62 5.84 -6.63
C LEU A 117 3.18 4.65 -7.49
N GLY A 118 2.37 3.74 -6.91
CA GLY A 118 1.84 2.60 -7.65
C GLY A 118 0.99 3.03 -8.86
N SER A 119 0.17 4.07 -8.69
CA SER A 119 -0.69 4.59 -9.75
C SER A 119 0.10 5.29 -10.86
N GLU A 120 1.14 6.05 -10.52
CA GLU A 120 2.03 6.70 -11.50
C GLU A 120 2.81 5.66 -12.31
N ILE A 121 3.39 4.65 -11.64
CA ILE A 121 4.08 3.54 -12.31
C ILE A 121 3.12 2.82 -13.26
N TRP A 122 1.91 2.49 -12.80
CA TRP A 122 0.90 1.86 -13.64
C TRP A 122 0.53 2.72 -14.85
N LEU A 123 0.26 4.02 -14.64
CA LEU A 123 -0.06 4.92 -15.74
C LEU A 123 1.08 5.02 -16.75
N ARG A 124 2.35 5.05 -16.30
CA ARG A 124 3.53 5.11 -17.17
C ARG A 124 3.75 3.83 -17.95
N ALA A 125 3.50 2.67 -17.36
CA ALA A 125 3.60 1.36 -18.00
C ALA A 125 2.53 1.11 -19.07
N ARG A 126 1.43 1.88 -19.08
CA ARG A 126 0.40 1.75 -20.11
C ARG A 126 0.89 2.30 -21.45
N PRO A 127 0.67 1.55 -22.56
CA PRO A 127 0.83 2.09 -23.90
C PRO A 127 0.00 3.37 -24.07
N ALA A 128 0.52 4.34 -24.81
CA ALA A 128 -0.25 5.53 -25.15
C ALA A 128 -1.56 5.08 -25.81
N ARG A 129 -2.70 5.43 -25.20
CA ARG A 129 -4.00 5.07 -25.74
C ARG A 129 -4.24 5.99 -26.93
N THR A 130 -4.10 5.46 -28.14
CA THR A 130 -4.59 6.13 -29.34
C THR A 130 -6.10 6.31 -29.16
N ARG A 131 -6.56 7.54 -28.97
CA ARG A 131 -7.99 7.84 -28.97
C ARG A 131 -8.47 7.61 -30.40
N PRO A 132 -9.38 6.65 -30.66
CA PRO A 132 -9.99 6.56 -31.98
C PRO A 132 -10.68 7.90 -32.29
N PRO A 133 -10.64 8.38 -33.55
CA PRO A 133 -11.28 9.64 -33.91
C PRO A 133 -12.74 9.60 -33.47
N SER A 134 -13.18 10.69 -32.83
CA SER A 134 -14.57 10.85 -32.45
C SER A 134 -15.39 10.83 -33.74
N ILE A 135 -16.22 9.80 -33.93
CA ILE A 135 -17.17 9.78 -35.04
C ILE A 135 -18.17 10.90 -34.73
N ALA A 136 -18.10 11.98 -35.51
CA ALA A 136 -19.17 12.97 -35.53
C ALA A 136 -20.43 12.25 -36.00
N ILE A 137 -21.44 12.19 -35.13
CA ILE A 137 -22.78 11.77 -35.54
C ILE A 137 -23.33 12.95 -36.33
N THR A 138 -23.30 12.85 -37.66
CA THR A 138 -24.04 13.78 -38.51
C THR A 138 -25.52 13.51 -38.28
N GLU A 139 -26.19 14.38 -37.53
CA GLU A 139 -27.65 14.43 -37.49
C GLU A 139 -28.16 14.61 -38.93
N GLY A 140 -28.89 13.61 -39.41
CA GLY A 140 -29.53 13.65 -40.72
C GLY A 140 -30.59 14.75 -40.75
N ALA A 141 -30.48 15.62 -41.74
CA ALA A 141 -31.51 16.56 -42.12
C ALA A 141 -32.77 15.81 -42.60
N THR A 142 -33.91 16.39 -42.21
CA THR A 142 -35.33 16.13 -42.54
C THR A 142 -35.63 15.48 -43.88
#